data_AF-A0A0D5YU68-F1
#
_entry.id   AF-A0A0D5YU68-F1
#
_cell.length_a   1.000
_cell.length_b   1.000
_cell.length_c   1.000
_cell.angle_alpha   90.00
_cell.angle_beta   90.00
_cell.angle_gamma   90.00
#
_symmetry.space_group_name_H-M   'P 1'
#
loop_
_entity.id
_entity.type
_entity.pdbx_description
1 polymer ?
#
loop_
_entity_poly.entity_id
_entity_poly.type
_entity_poly.pdbx_seq_one_letter_code
_entity_poly.pdbx_strand_id
1 'polypeptide(L)'
;MGAKWHPFSYLCAKPAMKLVLLTIGLLALAFLGITIKIWSKKDGKFAGTCASQNPYLNKDGEACGYCGKLPSEQECKKDSVAT
;
A
#
# COMPACT_ATOMS: atom_id res chain seq x y z
N MET A 1 -30.59 22.98 10.10
CA MET A 1 -29.95 22.94 8.76
C MET A 1 -28.89 24.02 8.70
N GLY A 2 -27.64 23.68 8.36
CA GLY A 2 -26.58 24.68 8.20
C GLY A 2 -25.18 24.11 8.45
N ALA A 3 -24.81 23.01 7.80
CA ALA A 3 -23.43 22.56 7.78
C ALA A 3 -22.61 23.55 6.93
N LYS A 4 -21.67 24.25 7.57
CA LYS A 4 -20.72 25.18 6.94
C LYS A 4 -19.68 24.37 6.18
N TRP A 5 -19.96 24.12 4.90
CA TRP A 5 -18.98 23.62 3.94
C TRP A 5 -17.94 24.74 3.72
N HIS A 6 -16.69 24.52 4.14
CA HIS A 6 -15.57 25.30 3.64
C HIS A 6 -15.03 24.57 2.39
N PRO A 7 -15.37 25.03 1.18
CA PRO A 7 -14.88 24.39 -0.04
C PRO A 7 -13.42 24.78 -0.22
N PHE A 8 -12.54 23.78 -0.36
CA PHE A 8 -11.58 23.61 -1.46
C PHE A 8 -10.82 24.85 -2.05
N SER A 9 -10.72 25.98 -1.34
CA SER A 9 -10.29 27.26 -1.91
C SER A 9 -8.83 27.62 -1.64
N TYR A 10 -7.99 26.66 -1.22
CA TYR A 10 -6.56 26.88 -1.00
C TYR A 10 -5.66 26.45 -2.17
N LEU A 11 -6.21 25.99 -3.30
CA LEU A 11 -5.43 25.48 -4.44
C LEU A 11 -5.31 26.43 -5.65
N CYS A 12 -5.65 27.71 -5.52
CA CYS A 12 -5.50 28.66 -6.60
C CYS A 12 -4.39 29.68 -6.29
N ALA A 13 -3.31 29.66 -7.09
CA ALA A 13 -2.31 30.72 -7.28
C ALA A 13 -1.24 31.00 -6.20
N LYS A 14 -0.21 30.13 -6.13
CA LYS A 14 1.21 30.49 -5.85
C LYS A 14 2.10 29.59 -6.74
N PRO A 15 3.30 30.00 -7.19
CA PRO A 15 4.07 29.22 -8.18
C PRO A 15 4.37 27.84 -7.61
N ALA A 16 3.60 26.86 -8.09
CA ALA A 16 3.49 25.52 -7.53
C ALA A 16 4.77 24.69 -7.65
N MET A 17 5.78 25.20 -8.37
CA MET A 17 7.04 24.49 -8.65
C MET A 17 7.79 24.07 -7.39
N LYS A 18 7.75 24.86 -6.31
CA LYS A 18 8.41 24.47 -5.06
C LYS A 18 7.76 23.24 -4.42
N LEU A 19 6.44 23.19 -4.42
CA LEU A 19 5.71 22.03 -3.91
C LEU A 19 5.92 20.83 -4.83
N VAL A 20 5.80 21.01 -6.15
CA VAL A 20 6.01 19.96 -7.15
C VAL A 20 7.42 19.37 -7.05
N LEU A 21 8.46 20.20 -6.94
CA LEU A 21 9.84 19.73 -6.77
C LEU A 21 10.02 18.98 -5.44
N LEU A 22 9.37 19.44 -4.36
CA LEU A 22 9.39 18.76 -3.07
C LEU A 22 8.69 17.39 -3.15
N THR A 23 7.52 17.30 -3.79
CA THR A 23 6.83 16.00 -3.96
C THR A 23 7.66 15.04 -4.80
N ILE A 24 8.22 15.51 -5.93
CA ILE A 24 9.06 14.67 -6.78
C ILE A 24 10.30 14.20 -6.01
N GLY A 25 10.96 15.08 -5.26
CA GLY A 25 12.10 14.73 -4.43
C GLY A 25 11.76 13.68 -3.36
N LEU A 26 10.61 13.83 -2.69
CA LEU A 26 10.17 12.89 -1.66
C LEU A 26 9.80 11.52 -2.23
N LEU A 27 9.13 11.49 -3.40
CA LEU A 27 8.84 10.26 -4.12
C LEU A 27 10.13 9.57 -4.57
N ALA A 28 11.07 10.30 -5.16
CA ALA A 28 12.36 9.77 -5.59
C ALA A 28 13.13 9.14 -4.43
N LEU A 29 13.14 9.79 -3.25
CA LEU A 29 13.75 9.24 -2.04
C LEU A 29 13.09 7.93 -1.59
N ALA A 30 11.75 7.85 -1.64
CA ALA A 30 11.02 6.63 -1.31
C ALA A 30 11.37 5.48 -2.27
N PHE A 31 11.40 5.74 -3.58
CA PHE A 31 11.81 4.74 -4.58
C PHE A 31 13.25 4.29 -4.41
N LEU A 32 14.17 5.21 -4.12
CA LEU A 32 15.57 4.87 -3.84
C LEU A 32 15.69 3.96 -2.61
N GLY A 33 14.97 4.27 -1.54
CA GLY A 33 14.95 3.44 -0.32
C GLY A 33 14.41 2.03 -0.55
N ILE A 34 13.32 1.90 -1.32
CA ILE A 34 12.77 0.59 -1.69
C ILE A 34 13.77 -0.18 -2.57
N THR A 35 14.40 0.49 -3.54
CA THR A 35 15.36 -0.12 -4.47
C THR A 35 16.55 -0.72 -3.72
N ILE A 36 17.15 0.03 -2.79
CA ILE A 36 18.26 -0.45 -1.96
C ILE A 36 17.81 -1.65 -1.12
N LYS A 37 16.62 -1.58 -0.50
CA LYS A 37 16.07 -2.67 0.31
C LYS A 37 15.85 -3.96 -0.48
N ILE A 38 15.45 -3.85 -1.75
CA ILE A 38 15.32 -5.01 -2.65
C ILE A 38 16.69 -5.59 -2.97
N TRP A 39 17.64 -4.74 -3.37
CA TRP A 39 19.00 -5.17 -3.73
C TRP A 39 19.76 -5.81 -2.55
N SER A 40 19.56 -5.30 -1.33
CA SER A 40 20.17 -5.87 -0.12
C SER A 40 19.52 -7.17 0.37
N LYS A 41 18.44 -7.67 -0.26
CA LYS A 41 17.74 -8.89 0.16
C LYS A 41 18.17 -10.10 -0.69
N LYS A 42 19.04 -10.95 -0.13
CA LYS A 42 19.70 -12.07 -0.83
C LYS A 42 18.76 -13.07 -1.52
N ASP A 43 17.57 -13.31 -0.96
CA ASP A 43 16.60 -14.29 -1.50
C ASP A 43 15.36 -13.63 -2.13
N GLY A 44 15.32 -12.30 -2.25
CA GLY A 44 14.21 -11.57 -2.85
C GLY A 44 12.84 -11.71 -2.13
N LYS A 45 12.72 -12.53 -1.09
CA LYS A 45 11.47 -12.75 -0.36
C LYS A 45 11.22 -11.64 0.65
N PHE A 46 10.29 -10.73 0.35
CA PHE A 46 9.82 -9.73 1.31
C PHE A 46 9.01 -10.39 2.42
N ALA A 47 9.18 -9.94 3.68
CA ALA A 47 8.21 -10.29 4.72
C ALA A 47 6.89 -9.70 4.22
N GLY A 48 5.90 -10.57 3.97
CA GLY A 48 4.68 -10.19 3.26
C GLY A 48 3.99 -9.00 3.91
N THR A 49 3.02 -8.41 3.21
CA THR A 49 2.07 -7.50 3.85
C THR A 49 0.81 -8.28 4.19
N CYS A 50 -0.15 -7.66 4.90
CA CYS A 50 -1.47 -8.28 5.13
C CYS A 50 -2.17 -8.74 3.84
N ALA A 51 -1.77 -8.25 2.65
CA ALA A 51 -2.25 -8.74 1.36
C ALA A 51 -1.95 -10.24 1.12
N SER A 52 -0.95 -10.83 1.79
CA SER A 52 -0.63 -12.27 1.69
C SER A 52 -1.73 -13.18 2.27
N GLN A 53 -2.68 -12.63 3.02
CA GLN A 53 -3.87 -13.35 3.50
C GLN A 53 -5.04 -13.29 2.52
N ASN A 54 -4.94 -12.54 1.42
CA ASN A 54 -6.02 -12.45 0.47
C ASN A 54 -6.19 -13.79 -0.29
N PRO A 55 -7.36 -14.45 -0.24
CA PRO A 55 -7.62 -15.71 -0.95
C PRO A 55 -7.61 -15.56 -2.48
N TYR A 56 -7.53 -14.34 -3.03
CA TYR A 56 -7.28 -14.12 -4.46
C TYR A 56 -5.80 -14.13 -4.82
N LEU A 57 -4.91 -13.80 -3.88
CA LEU A 57 -3.47 -13.72 -4.11
C LEU A 57 -2.74 -14.99 -3.65
N ASN A 58 -3.18 -15.59 -2.54
CA ASN A 58 -2.61 -16.81 -1.98
C ASN A 58 -3.37 -18.03 -2.49
N LYS A 59 -3.01 -18.49 -3.70
CA LYS A 59 -3.65 -19.62 -4.38
C LYS A 59 -3.12 -20.98 -3.94
N ASP A 60 -1.86 -21.02 -3.52
CA ASP A 60 -1.14 -22.24 -3.15
C ASP A 60 -1.36 -22.63 -1.68
N GLY A 61 -2.11 -21.81 -0.93
CA GLY A 61 -2.46 -22.11 0.47
C GLY A 61 -1.25 -22.02 1.41
N GLU A 62 -0.30 -21.13 1.12
CA GLU A 62 0.86 -20.92 1.98
C GLU A 62 0.46 -20.18 3.27
N ALA A 63 1.19 -20.42 4.36
CA ALA A 63 1.04 -19.64 5.59
C ALA A 63 1.43 -18.17 5.32
N CYS A 64 0.78 -17.22 6.01
CA CYS A 64 1.09 -15.81 5.82
C CYS A 64 2.55 -15.48 6.14
N GLY A 65 3.31 -14.99 5.16
CA GLY A 65 4.67 -14.51 5.39
C GLY A 65 4.78 -13.24 6.27
N TYR A 66 3.65 -12.64 6.69
CA TYR A 66 3.59 -11.48 7.58
C TYR A 66 3.19 -11.85 9.02
N CYS A 67 2.07 -12.56 9.17
CA CYS A 67 1.46 -12.86 10.48
C CYS A 67 1.43 -14.35 10.84
N GLY A 68 1.95 -15.24 9.97
CA GLY A 68 2.02 -16.68 10.21
C GLY A 68 0.71 -17.46 10.12
N LYS A 69 -0.45 -16.79 10.06
CA LYS A 69 -1.76 -17.46 9.98
C LYS A 69 -1.87 -18.39 8.78
N LEU A 70 -2.42 -19.57 9.02
CA LEU A 70 -2.75 -20.56 7.98
C LEU A 70 -3.92 -20.05 7.13
N PRO A 71 -4.09 -20.58 5.90
CA PRO A 71 -5.24 -20.23 5.07
C PRO A 71 -6.60 -20.46 5.74
N SER A 72 -6.70 -21.47 6.60
CA SER A 72 -7.89 -21.78 7.39
C SER A 72 -8.22 -20.72 8.45
N GLU A 73 -7.23 -19.93 8.86
CA GLU A 73 -7.35 -18.89 9.90
C GLU A 73 -7.45 -17.48 9.29
N GLN A 74 -7.55 -17.37 7.97
CA GLN A 74 -7.69 -16.10 7.26
C GLN A 74 -8.95 -15.34 7.71
N GLU A 75 -8.79 -14.06 8.00
CA GLU A 75 -9.91 -13.15 8.28
C GLU A 75 -10.56 -12.61 7.00
N CYS A 76 -9.78 -12.48 5.93
CA CYS A 76 -10.27 -12.09 4.60
C CYS A 76 -10.88 -13.32 3.89
N LYS A 77 -12.10 -13.68 4.25
CA LYS A 77 -12.77 -14.83 3.65
C LYS A 77 -13.26 -14.48 2.23
N LYS A 78 -13.17 -15.45 1.32
CA LYS A 78 -14.00 -15.40 0.11
C LYS A 78 -15.43 -15.62 0.57
N ASP A 79 -16.19 -14.54 0.72
CA ASP A 79 -17.63 -14.68 0.63
C ASP A 79 -17.90 -15.18 -0.78
N SER A 80 -18.47 -16.38 -0.89
CA SER A 80 -19.15 -16.81 -2.10
C SER A 80 -20.35 -15.90 -2.30
N VAL A 81 -20.10 -14.65 -2.71
CA VAL A 81 -21.07 -13.85 -3.43
C VAL A 81 -21.28 -14.62 -4.72
N ALA A 82 -22.33 -15.43 -4.71
CA ALA A 82 -22.97 -15.91 -5.90
C ALA A 82 -23.29 -14.69 -6.78
N THR A 83 -22.66 -14.65 -7.96
CA THR A 83 -23.15 -14.17 -9.27
C THR A 83 -21.97 -13.65 -10.08
#